data_AF-A0A6P3Z8Z6-F1
#
_entry.id   AF-A0A6P3Z8Z6-F1
#
_cell.length_a   1.000
_cell.length_b   1.000
_cell.length_c   1.000
_cell.angle_alpha   90.00
_cell.angle_beta   90.00
_cell.angle_gamma   90.00
#
_symmetry.space_group_name_H-M   'P 1'
#
loop_
_entity.id
_entity.type
_entity.pdbx_description
1 polymer ?
#
loop_
_entity_poly.entity_id
_entity_poly.type
_entity_poly.pdbx_seq_one_letter_code
_entity_poly.pdbx_strand_id
1 'polypeptide(L)'
;MADVQDLAIERMDPHDSDRYLADGQWLPVDKHVEEIAVAPPFPAFLHEALKPVRIEVRRTRNGPLIGEMQGKVLGQPVALRWTALAEGDRSYEGMYAVSYATDWASFKASFRDYVAPALNMLYADGKGNIGYLGIGEIPQRKGGDGSMPVAGWDSGFAWQGRIPFDAMPSRYNPPEGYIVSANDRPVDDSYPYFISNNFASPARAERIRQLLDQAIASGKPLTLDTIRSIQTDVQSLSAKRLLPHLLTLEPANDEQRRALELLKGWSGDMGVSSAQAALFNVWMQHLSEQLFSASLSDDWTRREQLNFLRRTFQAASPDQVRMALVDTTGAWCDSRPNEGGDRSCGHLLQVSLDQALAEMHKRMGTNEAKWRWGDIHHTLYAHEPFSHVNGLSSLFERR
;
A
#
# COMPACT_ATOMS: atom_id res chain seq x y z
N MET A 1 8.66 2.61 -1.62
CA MET A 1 7.73 2.88 -0.51
C MET A 1 8.47 3.62 0.60
N ALA A 2 9.25 4.64 0.23
CA ALA A 2 9.89 5.48 1.23
C ALA A 2 8.84 6.37 1.88
N ASP A 3 9.02 6.63 3.16
CA ASP A 3 8.18 7.52 3.93
C ASP A 3 8.69 8.96 3.76
N VAL A 4 7.97 9.70 2.92
CA VAL A 4 8.31 11.06 2.47
C VAL A 4 7.22 12.06 2.84
N GLN A 5 6.32 11.66 3.74
CA GLN A 5 5.16 12.44 4.17
C GLN A 5 5.06 12.43 5.68
N ASP A 6 4.75 13.58 6.29
CA ASP A 6 4.37 13.66 7.70
C ASP A 6 3.09 14.47 7.85
N LEU A 7 2.27 14.08 8.81
CA LEU A 7 1.11 14.85 9.24
C LEU A 7 1.48 15.65 10.50
N ALA A 8 1.26 16.95 10.49
CA ALA A 8 1.48 17.83 11.63
C ALA A 8 0.15 18.39 12.14
N ILE A 9 -0.18 18.14 13.39
CA ILE A 9 -1.37 18.71 14.04
C ILE A 9 -1.06 20.15 14.44
N GLU A 10 -1.82 21.10 13.93
CA GLU A 10 -1.60 22.53 14.17
C GLU A 10 -2.48 23.05 15.30
N ARG A 11 -1.90 23.95 16.12
CA ARG A 11 -2.65 24.71 17.12
C ARG A 11 -2.95 26.09 16.57
N MET A 12 -4.23 26.39 16.35
CA MET A 12 -4.68 27.71 15.90
C MET A 12 -4.89 28.64 17.09
N ASP A 13 -4.74 29.95 16.89
CA ASP A 13 -5.08 30.93 17.93
C ASP A 13 -6.59 30.91 18.15
N PRO A 14 -7.08 30.64 19.38
CA PRO A 14 -8.51 30.56 19.65
C PRO A 14 -9.25 31.88 19.43
N HIS A 15 -8.55 33.01 19.35
CA HIS A 15 -9.12 34.34 19.09
C HIS A 15 -8.88 34.82 17.65
N ASP A 16 -8.05 34.13 16.87
CA ASP A 16 -7.69 34.51 15.51
C ASP A 16 -7.30 33.27 14.68
N SER A 17 -8.24 32.73 13.90
CA SER A 17 -7.99 31.55 13.08
C SER A 17 -6.91 31.74 12.01
N ASP A 18 -6.49 32.98 11.73
CA ASP A 18 -5.44 33.28 10.76
C ASP A 18 -4.04 33.22 11.37
N ARG A 19 -3.91 32.78 12.62
CA ARG A 19 -2.62 32.53 13.27
C ARG A 19 -2.53 31.13 13.84
N TYR A 20 -1.32 30.55 13.80
CA TYR A 20 -1.01 29.24 14.36
C TYR A 20 0.24 29.29 15.25
N LEU A 21 0.31 28.40 16.24
CA LEU A 21 1.40 28.35 17.20
C LEU A 21 2.61 27.64 16.60
N ALA A 22 3.78 28.22 16.74
CA ALA A 22 5.07 27.65 16.37
C ALA A 22 6.13 28.06 17.40
N ASP A 23 6.67 27.10 18.13
CA ASP A 23 7.73 27.29 19.14
C ASP A 23 7.44 28.43 20.13
N GLY A 24 6.18 28.52 20.59
CA GLY A 24 5.72 29.54 21.54
C GLY A 24 5.31 30.88 20.92
N GLN A 25 5.37 31.03 19.60
CA GLN A 25 4.99 32.24 18.88
C GLN A 25 3.78 32.01 17.96
N TRP A 26 2.91 33.01 17.85
CA TRP A 26 1.80 32.99 16.90
C TRP A 26 2.27 33.54 15.55
N LEU A 27 2.29 32.68 14.53
CA LEU A 27 2.67 33.02 13.16
C LEU A 27 1.43 33.12 12.27
N PRO A 28 1.43 33.99 11.24
CA PRO A 28 0.32 34.09 10.29
C PRO A 28 0.21 32.82 9.43
N VAL A 29 -1.02 32.42 9.14
CA VAL A 29 -1.34 31.41 8.14
C VAL A 29 -1.26 32.05 6.75
N ASP A 30 -0.55 31.40 5.82
CA ASP A 30 -0.56 31.81 4.41
C ASP A 30 -1.87 31.34 3.76
N LYS A 31 -2.51 32.24 3.00
CA LYS A 31 -3.86 32.03 2.46
C LYS A 31 -3.98 32.51 1.03
N HIS A 32 -4.62 31.72 0.19
CA HIS A 32 -5.09 32.15 -1.12
C HIS A 32 -6.41 31.47 -1.45
N VAL A 33 -7.18 32.06 -2.37
CA VAL A 33 -8.44 31.50 -2.85
C VAL A 33 -8.21 30.91 -4.23
N GLU A 34 -8.46 29.62 -4.35
CA GLU A 34 -8.52 28.92 -5.62
C GLU A 34 -9.96 28.87 -6.14
N GLU A 35 -10.12 29.07 -7.45
CA GLU A 35 -11.42 29.00 -8.11
C GLU A 35 -11.40 27.87 -9.15
N ILE A 36 -12.19 26.83 -8.91
CA ILE A 36 -12.27 25.62 -9.74
C ILE A 36 -13.51 25.73 -10.62
N ALA A 37 -13.30 25.87 -11.93
CA ALA A 37 -14.38 25.81 -12.91
C ALA A 37 -14.98 24.40 -12.97
N VAL A 38 -16.32 24.31 -12.97
CA VAL A 38 -17.04 23.02 -12.97
C VAL A 38 -17.75 22.82 -14.30
N ALA A 39 -17.37 21.76 -15.02
CA ALA A 39 -18.05 21.39 -16.25
C ALA A 39 -19.46 20.83 -15.95
N PRO A 40 -20.49 21.18 -16.74
CA PRO A 40 -21.82 20.60 -16.59
C PRO A 40 -21.83 19.11 -17.01
N PRO A 41 -22.86 18.33 -16.60
CA PRO A 41 -23.02 16.96 -17.05
C PRO A 41 -23.03 16.83 -18.58
N PHE A 42 -22.52 15.71 -19.09
CA PHE A 42 -22.64 15.42 -20.51
C PHE A 42 -24.10 15.02 -20.88
N PRO A 43 -24.66 15.56 -21.98
CA PRO A 43 -24.04 16.53 -22.87
C PRO A 43 -24.24 17.97 -22.37
N ALA A 44 -23.14 18.73 -22.30
CA ALA A 44 -23.09 20.06 -21.68
C ALA A 44 -24.14 21.06 -22.21
N PHE A 45 -24.51 20.97 -23.49
CA PHE A 45 -25.48 21.88 -24.12
C PHE A 45 -26.93 21.70 -23.63
N LEU A 46 -27.23 20.62 -22.89
CA LEU A 46 -28.56 20.40 -22.29
C LEU A 46 -28.65 20.92 -20.85
N HIS A 47 -27.56 21.46 -20.30
CA HIS A 47 -27.47 21.82 -18.89
C HIS A 47 -26.98 23.27 -18.72
N GLU A 48 -27.45 23.94 -17.68
CA GLU A 48 -26.94 25.25 -17.31
C GLU A 48 -25.48 25.17 -16.85
N ALA A 49 -24.72 26.26 -17.06
CA ALA A 49 -23.36 26.36 -16.57
C ALA A 49 -23.35 26.28 -15.03
N LEU A 50 -22.51 25.40 -14.49
CA LEU A 50 -22.33 25.30 -13.06
C LEU A 50 -21.42 26.42 -12.57
N LYS A 51 -21.71 26.97 -11.38
CA LYS A 51 -20.88 28.00 -10.77
C LYS A 51 -19.52 27.41 -10.38
N PRO A 52 -18.42 28.17 -10.53
CA PRO A 52 -17.12 27.75 -10.01
C PRO A 52 -17.17 27.50 -8.50
N VAL A 53 -16.41 26.50 -8.06
CA VAL A 53 -16.21 26.21 -6.64
C VAL A 53 -15.01 27.00 -6.16
N ARG A 54 -15.19 27.80 -5.11
CA ARG A 54 -14.11 28.56 -4.48
C ARG A 54 -13.62 27.83 -3.24
N ILE A 55 -12.32 27.63 -3.14
CA ILE A 55 -11.68 26.95 -2.01
C ILE A 55 -10.62 27.89 -1.44
N GLU A 56 -10.70 28.18 -0.14
CA GLU A 56 -9.60 28.85 0.55
C GLU A 56 -8.53 27.81 0.88
N VAL A 57 -7.35 27.97 0.30
CA VAL A 57 -6.18 27.16 0.59
C VAL A 57 -5.37 27.85 1.68
N ARG A 58 -5.10 27.11 2.75
CA ARG A 58 -4.40 27.59 3.94
C ARG A 58 -3.12 26.79 4.14
N ARG A 59 -2.02 27.47 4.45
CA ARG A 59 -0.69 26.86 4.61
C ARG A 59 0.01 27.37 5.86
N THR A 60 0.67 26.46 6.57
CA THR A 60 1.59 26.77 7.68
C THR A 60 3.03 26.48 7.24
N ARG A 61 4.01 26.68 8.14
CA ARG A 61 5.40 26.23 7.93
C ARG A 61 5.50 24.72 7.63
N ASN A 62 4.49 23.94 7.99
CA ASN A 62 4.44 22.49 7.80
C ASN A 62 3.71 22.08 6.51
N GLY A 63 3.27 23.03 5.68
CA GLY A 63 2.59 22.73 4.41
C GLY A 63 1.09 23.04 4.44
N PRO A 64 0.35 22.63 3.40
CA PRO A 64 -1.08 22.91 3.28
C PRO A 64 -1.90 22.18 4.35
N LEU A 65 -2.94 22.84 4.84
CA LEU A 65 -3.93 22.24 5.74
C LEU A 65 -4.88 21.33 4.95
N ILE A 66 -5.01 20.07 5.36
CA ILE A 66 -5.84 19.05 4.67
C ILE A 66 -7.09 18.64 5.48
N GLY A 67 -7.13 18.96 6.78
CA GLY A 67 -8.19 18.51 7.69
C GLY A 67 -9.54 19.22 7.55
N GLU A 68 -9.61 20.32 6.79
CA GLU A 68 -10.88 21.03 6.54
C GLU A 68 -11.76 20.31 5.50
N MET A 69 -11.15 19.55 4.59
CA MET A 69 -11.83 18.84 3.51
C MET A 69 -12.42 17.49 3.93
N GLN A 70 -11.92 16.89 5.02
CA GLN A 70 -12.36 15.59 5.53
C GLN A 70 -12.40 15.62 7.06
N GLY A 71 -13.55 16.04 7.59
CA GLY A 71 -13.95 15.98 9.00
C GLY A 71 -12.84 15.89 10.05
N LYS A 72 -12.40 17.03 10.58
CA LYS A 72 -11.69 17.22 11.88
C LYS A 72 -11.08 15.93 12.45
N VAL A 73 -9.95 15.47 11.91
CA VAL A 73 -9.12 14.48 12.61
C VAL A 73 -8.71 15.12 13.94
N LEU A 74 -9.19 14.57 15.06
CA LEU A 74 -8.90 15.04 16.43
C LEU A 74 -9.40 16.45 16.79
N GLY A 75 -10.29 17.06 16.00
CA GLY A 75 -10.81 18.41 16.31
C GLY A 75 -9.85 19.56 16.00
N GLN A 76 -8.66 19.29 15.44
CA GLN A 76 -7.63 20.28 15.12
C GLN A 76 -7.24 20.23 13.63
N PRO A 77 -6.81 21.35 13.01
CA PRO A 77 -6.30 21.32 11.64
C PRO A 77 -5.02 20.48 11.54
N VAL A 78 -4.86 19.79 10.41
CA VAL A 78 -3.70 18.96 10.12
C VAL A 78 -3.03 19.49 8.85
N ALA A 79 -1.74 19.79 8.93
CA ALA A 79 -0.89 20.14 7.81
C ALA A 79 -0.20 18.89 7.23
N LEU A 80 -0.06 18.83 5.91
CA LEU A 80 0.71 17.80 5.21
C LEU A 80 2.10 18.32 4.85
N ARG A 81 3.14 17.77 5.48
CA ARG A 81 4.52 17.91 5.01
C ARG A 81 4.76 16.82 3.97
N TRP A 82 5.18 17.19 2.77
CA TRP A 82 5.50 16.23 1.71
C TRP A 82 6.65 16.75 0.87
N THR A 83 7.66 15.91 0.60
CA THR A 83 8.82 16.29 -0.22
C THR A 83 8.44 16.73 -1.64
N ALA A 84 7.33 16.22 -2.20
CA ALA A 84 6.82 16.67 -3.51
C ALA A 84 6.29 18.11 -3.51
N LEU A 85 6.18 18.75 -2.35
CA LEU A 85 5.80 20.17 -2.20
C LEU A 85 7.02 21.05 -1.89
N ALA A 86 8.23 20.50 -1.98
CA ALA A 86 9.46 21.26 -1.81
C ALA A 86 9.62 22.29 -2.94
N GLU A 87 10.14 23.47 -2.58
CA GLU A 87 10.49 24.48 -3.56
C GLU A 87 11.75 24.06 -4.33
N GLY A 88 11.83 24.44 -5.62
CA GLY A 88 12.99 24.13 -6.45
C GLY A 88 13.15 22.64 -6.78
N ASP A 89 12.04 21.90 -6.86
CA ASP A 89 12.03 20.50 -7.31
C ASP A 89 12.60 20.39 -8.74
N ARG A 90 13.70 19.63 -8.88
CA ARG A 90 14.40 19.36 -10.15
C ARG A 90 14.22 17.93 -10.65
N SER A 91 13.15 17.26 -10.23
CA SER A 91 12.87 15.87 -10.57
C SER A 91 12.63 15.68 -12.06
N TYR A 92 12.00 16.66 -12.72
CA TYR A 92 11.80 16.64 -14.16
C TYR A 92 13.14 16.68 -14.91
N GLU A 93 14.04 17.58 -14.52
CA GLU A 93 15.38 17.71 -15.08
C GLU A 93 16.19 16.43 -14.88
N GLY A 94 16.08 15.79 -13.72
CA GLY A 94 16.75 14.51 -13.46
C GLY A 94 16.23 13.38 -14.35
N MET A 95 14.91 13.26 -14.51
CA MET A 95 14.29 12.27 -15.41
C MET A 95 14.58 12.56 -16.89
N TYR A 96 14.74 13.82 -17.25
CA TYR A 96 15.19 14.19 -18.58
C TYR A 96 16.66 13.85 -18.79
N ALA A 97 17.53 14.21 -17.85
CA ALA A 97 18.98 14.01 -17.93
C ALA A 97 19.39 12.53 -18.00
N VAL A 98 18.69 11.63 -17.28
CA VAL A 98 19.03 10.20 -17.30
C VAL A 98 18.90 9.57 -18.70
N SER A 99 18.06 10.15 -19.58
CA SER A 99 17.94 9.71 -20.97
C SER A 99 19.23 9.85 -21.78
N TYR A 100 20.19 10.63 -21.29
CA TYR A 100 21.51 10.85 -21.89
C TYR A 100 22.65 10.18 -21.13
N ALA A 101 22.37 9.41 -20.07
CA ALA A 101 23.39 8.70 -19.31
C ALA A 101 24.02 7.56 -20.15
N THR A 102 25.35 7.51 -20.19
CA THR A 102 26.11 6.51 -20.97
C THR A 102 26.83 5.48 -20.10
N ASP A 103 26.85 5.70 -18.79
CA ASP A 103 27.51 4.86 -17.80
C ASP A 103 26.84 5.02 -16.41
N TRP A 104 27.26 4.21 -15.45
CA TRP A 104 26.74 4.26 -14.08
C TRP A 104 26.97 5.60 -13.39
N ALA A 105 28.08 6.28 -13.67
CA ALA A 105 28.41 7.55 -13.04
C ALA A 105 27.46 8.66 -13.50
N SER A 106 27.26 8.79 -14.82
CA SER A 106 26.32 9.73 -15.44
C SER A 106 24.86 9.39 -15.08
N PHE A 107 24.52 8.10 -14.96
CA PHE A 107 23.22 7.65 -14.47
C PHE A 107 22.94 8.16 -13.05
N LYS A 108 23.86 7.93 -12.10
CA LYS A 108 23.71 8.45 -10.73
C LYS A 108 23.67 9.97 -10.70
N ALA A 109 24.55 10.63 -11.45
CA ALA A 109 24.64 12.08 -11.47
C ALA A 109 23.32 12.75 -11.90
N SER A 110 22.57 12.12 -12.81
CA SER A 110 21.27 12.60 -13.27
C SER A 110 20.24 12.75 -12.14
N PHE A 111 20.38 11.98 -11.06
CA PHE A 111 19.44 11.99 -9.94
C PHE A 111 19.93 12.73 -8.70
N ARG A 112 21.09 13.42 -8.75
CA ARG A 112 21.67 14.09 -7.57
C ARG A 112 20.75 15.17 -6.98
N ASP A 113 20.03 15.88 -7.84
CA ASP A 113 19.10 16.96 -7.48
C ASP A 113 17.62 16.53 -7.60
N TYR A 114 17.35 15.24 -7.83
CA TYR A 114 16.00 14.71 -7.99
C TYR A 114 15.30 14.66 -6.62
N VAL A 115 14.08 15.21 -6.55
CA VAL A 115 13.37 15.42 -5.28
C VAL A 115 12.27 14.41 -5.01
N ALA A 116 11.33 14.23 -5.94
CA ALA A 116 10.15 13.40 -5.75
C ALA A 116 9.61 12.85 -7.09
N PRO A 117 8.89 11.71 -7.07
CA PRO A 117 8.70 10.80 -5.94
C PRO A 117 9.95 9.96 -5.64
N ALA A 118 10.09 9.48 -4.40
CA ALA A 118 11.16 8.53 -4.06
C ALA A 118 10.96 7.18 -4.76
N LEU A 119 11.96 6.73 -5.52
CA LEU A 119 11.88 5.58 -6.42
C LEU A 119 13.09 4.65 -6.29
N ASN A 120 12.89 3.40 -6.70
CA ASN A 120 13.95 2.44 -6.95
C ASN A 120 14.29 2.47 -8.45
N MET A 121 15.46 2.98 -8.81
CA MET A 121 15.94 2.99 -10.19
C MET A 121 16.82 1.78 -10.45
N LEU A 122 16.53 1.07 -11.54
CA LEU A 122 17.33 -0.04 -12.03
C LEU A 122 18.12 0.40 -13.26
N TYR A 123 19.38 -0.01 -13.32
CA TYR A 123 20.33 0.32 -14.38
C TYR A 123 20.83 -0.95 -15.05
N ALA A 124 20.99 -0.90 -16.37
CA ALA A 124 21.74 -1.88 -17.16
C ALA A 124 22.40 -1.18 -18.36
N ASP A 125 23.58 -1.65 -18.80
CA ASP A 125 24.26 -1.10 -19.98
C ASP A 125 24.74 -2.17 -20.97
N GLY A 126 25.19 -1.70 -22.14
CA GLY A 126 25.74 -2.56 -23.21
C GLY A 126 27.07 -3.23 -22.88
N LYS A 127 27.69 -2.93 -21.72
CA LYS A 127 28.90 -3.58 -21.23
C LYS A 127 28.58 -4.71 -20.23
N GLY A 128 27.29 -4.97 -19.97
CA GLY A 128 26.84 -5.99 -19.05
C GLY A 128 26.84 -5.55 -17.59
N ASN A 129 26.99 -4.25 -17.31
CA ASN A 129 26.87 -3.76 -15.94
C ASN A 129 25.40 -3.63 -15.55
N ILE A 130 25.10 -3.84 -14.26
CA ILE A 130 23.78 -3.65 -13.67
C ILE A 130 23.87 -2.83 -12.37
N GLY A 131 22.85 -2.04 -12.08
CA GLY A 131 22.84 -1.19 -10.90
C GLY A 131 21.45 -0.97 -10.30
N TYR A 132 21.44 -0.61 -9.03
CA TYR A 132 20.27 -0.22 -8.26
C TYR A 132 20.60 1.09 -7.56
N LEU A 133 19.70 2.06 -7.63
CA LEU A 133 19.81 3.34 -6.92
C LEU A 133 18.45 3.74 -6.35
N GLY A 134 18.38 3.96 -5.04
CA GLY A 134 17.29 4.73 -4.44
C GLY A 134 17.45 6.22 -4.78
N ILE A 135 16.40 6.83 -5.32
CA ILE A 135 16.36 8.27 -5.66
C ILE A 135 15.23 8.97 -4.92
N GLY A 136 15.26 10.30 -4.92
CA GLY A 136 14.29 11.16 -4.23
C GLY A 136 14.72 11.50 -2.80
N GLU A 137 14.18 12.61 -2.30
CA GLU A 137 14.43 13.04 -0.94
C GLU A 137 13.64 12.20 0.04
N ILE A 138 14.35 11.73 1.07
CA ILE A 138 13.76 11.09 2.24
C ILE A 138 14.14 11.98 3.43
N PRO A 139 13.16 12.55 4.15
CA PRO A 139 13.43 13.49 5.22
C PRO A 139 14.09 12.78 6.41
N GLN A 140 15.09 13.44 7.00
CA GLN A 140 15.58 13.06 8.33
C GLN A 140 14.74 13.78 9.37
N ARG A 141 14.18 13.06 10.34
CA ARG A 141 13.29 13.62 11.35
C ARG A 141 14.05 13.86 12.65
N LYS A 142 13.81 15.00 13.32
CA LYS A 142 14.31 15.24 14.68
C LYS A 142 13.62 14.36 15.73
N GLY A 143 12.36 14.01 15.47
CA GLY A 143 11.53 13.20 16.35
C GLY A 143 10.34 12.61 15.59
N GLY A 144 9.81 11.51 16.12
CA GLY A 144 8.81 10.69 15.44
C GLY A 144 9.42 9.79 14.35
N ASP A 145 8.64 8.80 13.92
CA ASP A 145 9.04 7.79 12.93
C ASP A 145 8.06 7.71 11.74
N GLY A 146 7.26 8.76 11.56
CA GLY A 146 6.24 8.86 10.49
C GLY A 146 5.02 7.97 10.70
N SER A 147 4.95 7.17 11.76
CA SER A 147 3.80 6.28 12.01
C SER A 147 2.54 7.02 12.47
N MET A 148 2.71 8.19 13.09
CA MET A 148 1.62 8.98 13.67
C MET A 148 1.80 10.48 13.40
N PRO A 149 0.70 11.27 13.36
CA PRO A 149 0.81 12.71 13.31
C PRO A 149 1.62 13.28 14.47
N VAL A 150 2.39 14.32 14.21
CA VAL A 150 3.25 15.00 15.18
C VAL A 150 2.70 16.36 15.59
N ALA A 151 3.20 16.91 16.70
CA ALA A 151 2.87 18.26 17.13
C ALA A 151 3.48 19.31 16.17
N GLY A 152 2.65 20.01 15.39
CA GLY A 152 3.11 20.99 14.39
C GLY A 152 3.72 22.27 15.00
N TRP A 153 3.32 22.58 16.23
CA TRP A 153 3.83 23.72 17.01
C TRP A 153 5.21 23.48 17.63
N ASP A 154 5.75 22.27 17.57
CA ASP A 154 7.02 21.89 18.20
C ASP A 154 8.08 21.54 17.14
N SER A 155 9.13 22.35 17.06
CA SER A 155 10.26 22.11 16.14
C SER A 155 11.10 20.87 16.47
N GLY A 156 10.87 20.24 17.62
CA GLY A 156 11.40 18.91 17.95
C GLY A 156 10.94 17.81 16.99
N PHE A 157 9.86 18.04 16.23
CA PHE A 157 9.37 17.13 15.18
C PHE A 157 9.64 17.64 13.76
N ALA A 158 10.46 18.67 13.57
CA ALA A 158 10.78 19.18 12.24
C ALA A 158 11.68 18.21 11.45
N TRP A 159 11.65 18.33 10.12
CA TRP A 159 12.67 17.72 9.26
C TRP A 159 14.01 18.45 9.44
N GLN A 160 15.09 17.68 9.57
CA GLN A 160 16.47 18.13 9.66
C GLN A 160 17.23 17.72 8.40
N GLY A 161 16.79 18.29 7.27
CA GLY A 161 17.31 17.94 5.95
C GLY A 161 16.82 16.57 5.47
N ARG A 162 17.64 15.94 4.64
CA ARG A 162 17.33 14.70 3.91
C ARG A 162 18.47 13.70 4.02
N ILE A 163 18.20 12.42 3.76
CA ILE A 163 19.27 11.43 3.61
C ILE A 163 20.25 11.94 2.53
N PRO A 164 21.58 11.99 2.81
CA PRO A 164 22.56 12.41 1.82
C PRO A 164 22.48 11.53 0.57
N PHE A 165 22.55 12.13 -0.63
CA PHE A 165 22.44 11.38 -1.89
C PHE A 165 23.45 10.22 -1.97
N ASP A 166 24.70 10.46 -1.58
CA ASP A 166 25.75 9.45 -1.61
C ASP A 166 25.58 8.35 -0.54
N ALA A 167 24.65 8.53 0.41
CA ALA A 167 24.24 7.52 1.38
C ALA A 167 22.97 6.75 0.96
N MET A 168 22.27 7.17 -0.11
CA MET A 168 21.08 6.48 -0.57
C MET A 168 21.38 5.01 -0.93
N PRO A 169 20.42 4.09 -0.74
CA PRO A 169 20.61 2.68 -1.05
C PRO A 169 21.08 2.49 -2.50
N SER A 170 22.26 1.89 -2.69
CA SER A 170 22.87 1.73 -4.00
C SER A 170 23.63 0.40 -4.09
N ARG A 171 23.50 -0.29 -5.21
CA ARG A 171 24.29 -1.49 -5.54
C ARG A 171 24.72 -1.44 -7.01
N TYR A 172 25.93 -1.90 -7.31
CA TYR A 172 26.46 -1.94 -8.67
C TYR A 172 27.24 -3.23 -8.88
N ASN A 173 26.90 -3.98 -9.94
CA ASN A 173 27.44 -5.30 -10.26
C ASN A 173 27.50 -6.25 -9.05
N PRO A 174 26.35 -6.55 -8.40
CA PRO A 174 26.32 -7.48 -7.29
C PRO A 174 26.77 -8.89 -7.75
N PRO A 175 27.48 -9.65 -6.90
CA PRO A 175 28.07 -10.94 -7.27
C PRO A 175 27.05 -12.01 -7.67
N GLU A 176 25.80 -11.88 -7.22
CA GLU A 176 24.68 -12.76 -7.59
C GLU A 176 24.30 -12.62 -9.08
N GLY A 177 24.75 -11.55 -9.76
CA GLY A 177 24.53 -11.36 -11.19
C GLY A 177 23.12 -10.86 -11.56
N TYR A 178 22.29 -10.51 -10.58
CA TYR A 178 20.97 -9.93 -10.80
C TYR A 178 20.61 -8.91 -9.72
N ILE A 179 19.59 -8.10 -10.00
CA ILE A 179 18.98 -7.16 -9.06
C ILE A 179 17.47 -7.38 -9.06
N VAL A 180 16.89 -7.51 -7.87
CA VAL A 180 15.43 -7.63 -7.68
C VAL A 180 14.96 -6.46 -6.85
N SER A 181 13.89 -5.79 -7.32
CA SER A 181 13.13 -4.84 -6.53
C SER A 181 11.65 -5.10 -6.72
N ALA A 182 10.95 -5.41 -5.64
CA ALA A 182 9.52 -5.69 -5.65
C ALA A 182 8.83 -4.96 -4.49
N ASN A 183 9.21 -3.70 -4.27
CA ASN A 183 8.74 -2.85 -3.17
C ASN A 183 9.06 -3.38 -1.75
N ASP A 184 9.90 -4.41 -1.66
CA ASP A 184 10.51 -4.91 -0.44
C ASP A 184 11.51 -3.89 0.14
N ARG A 185 11.91 -4.11 1.40
CA ARG A 185 12.91 -3.28 2.06
C ARG A 185 14.25 -3.40 1.30
N PRO A 186 14.85 -2.28 0.84
CA PRO A 186 16.03 -2.33 -0.03
C PRO A 186 17.36 -2.53 0.72
N VAL A 187 17.34 -2.35 2.05
CA VAL A 187 18.49 -2.34 2.96
C VAL A 187 18.25 -3.27 4.14
N ASP A 188 19.32 -3.67 4.82
CA ASP A 188 19.25 -4.41 6.08
C ASP A 188 19.18 -3.47 7.30
N ASP A 189 19.12 -4.05 8.50
CA ASP A 189 18.98 -3.32 9.76
C ASP A 189 20.26 -2.54 10.17
N SER A 190 21.38 -2.74 9.48
CA SER A 190 22.62 -1.97 9.72
C SER A 190 22.62 -0.61 9.01
N TYR A 191 21.67 -0.38 8.09
CA TYR A 191 21.57 0.88 7.38
C TYR A 191 21.16 2.01 8.34
N PRO A 192 21.94 3.11 8.42
CA PRO A 192 21.83 4.06 9.53
C PRO A 192 20.66 5.05 9.40
N TYR A 193 19.99 5.08 8.25
CA TYR A 193 18.92 6.04 8.00
C TYR A 193 17.55 5.35 7.95
N PHE A 194 16.56 6.00 8.55
CA PHE A 194 15.17 5.60 8.41
C PHE A 194 14.68 5.85 6.97
N ILE A 195 14.11 4.83 6.34
CA ILE A 195 13.49 4.94 5.01
C ILE A 195 11.97 4.89 5.11
N SER A 196 11.42 3.90 5.82
CA SER A 196 9.99 3.67 5.95
C SER A 196 9.70 2.57 6.98
N ASN A 197 8.53 2.64 7.60
CA ASN A 197 7.94 1.54 8.38
C ASN A 197 7.00 0.66 7.54
N ASN A 198 6.68 1.07 6.31
CA ASN A 198 5.69 0.44 5.45
C ASN A 198 6.32 -0.01 4.13
N PHE A 199 6.85 -1.24 4.12
CA PHE A 199 7.30 -1.91 2.91
C PHE A 199 6.31 -3.02 2.54
N ALA A 200 6.26 -3.39 1.26
CA ALA A 200 5.54 -4.58 0.87
C ALA A 200 6.23 -5.83 1.47
N SER A 201 5.45 -6.89 1.66
CA SER A 201 6.00 -8.20 2.03
C SER A 201 7.14 -8.60 1.07
N PRO A 202 8.25 -9.16 1.58
CA PRO A 202 9.37 -9.60 0.75
C PRO A 202 9.01 -10.80 -0.14
N ALA A 203 7.85 -11.44 0.05
CA ALA A 203 7.43 -12.65 -0.66
C ALA A 203 7.56 -12.57 -2.19
N ARG A 204 7.23 -11.43 -2.81
CA ARG A 204 7.39 -11.26 -4.26
C ARG A 204 8.86 -11.21 -4.66
N ALA A 205 9.68 -10.46 -3.93
CA ALA A 205 11.12 -10.38 -4.18
C ALA A 205 11.78 -11.75 -4.00
N GLU A 206 11.45 -12.46 -2.93
CA GLU A 206 11.91 -13.82 -2.65
C GLU A 206 11.52 -14.80 -3.77
N ARG A 207 10.28 -14.72 -4.26
CA ARG A 207 9.81 -15.57 -5.38
C ARG A 207 10.59 -15.29 -6.66
N ILE A 208 10.83 -14.02 -6.99
CA ILE A 208 11.63 -13.63 -8.15
C ILE A 208 13.08 -14.15 -8.01
N ARG A 209 13.70 -13.98 -6.82
CA ARG A 209 15.04 -14.53 -6.54
C ARG A 209 15.08 -16.05 -6.70
N GLN A 210 14.12 -16.77 -6.12
CA GLN A 210 14.02 -18.24 -6.28
C GLN A 210 13.97 -18.67 -7.75
N LEU A 211 13.19 -17.98 -8.58
CA LEU A 211 13.08 -18.32 -10.00
C LEU A 211 14.36 -17.97 -10.78
N LEU A 212 15.00 -16.83 -10.48
CA LEU A 212 16.28 -16.45 -11.08
C LEU A 212 17.39 -17.42 -10.67
N ASP A 213 17.50 -17.76 -9.39
CA ASP A 213 18.48 -18.71 -8.87
C ASP A 213 18.31 -20.09 -9.53
N GLN A 214 17.07 -20.58 -9.66
CA GLN A 214 16.77 -21.84 -10.35
C GLN A 214 17.17 -21.78 -11.84
N ALA A 215 16.87 -20.67 -12.51
CA ALA A 215 17.21 -20.49 -13.91
C ALA A 215 18.73 -20.43 -14.12
N ILE A 216 19.46 -19.72 -13.26
CA ILE A 216 20.93 -19.64 -13.28
C ILE A 216 21.55 -21.01 -12.98
N ALA A 217 21.07 -21.71 -11.96
CA ALA A 217 21.54 -23.04 -11.58
C ALA A 217 21.33 -24.09 -12.68
N SER A 218 20.38 -23.88 -13.60
CA SER A 218 20.17 -24.75 -14.76
C SER A 218 21.33 -24.70 -15.78
N GLY A 219 22.22 -23.71 -15.68
CA GLY A 219 23.35 -23.50 -16.59
C GLY A 219 22.96 -22.99 -17.99
N LYS A 220 21.67 -22.70 -18.22
CA LYS A 220 21.18 -22.16 -19.48
C LYS A 220 21.15 -20.62 -19.44
N PRO A 221 21.44 -19.93 -20.54
CA PRO A 221 21.25 -18.49 -20.63
C PRO A 221 19.80 -18.10 -20.32
N LEU A 222 19.62 -17.00 -19.58
CA LEU A 222 18.30 -16.41 -19.36
C LEU A 222 17.75 -15.89 -20.70
N THR A 223 16.52 -16.26 -21.03
CA THR A 223 15.85 -15.81 -22.26
C THR A 223 14.70 -14.86 -21.93
N LEU A 224 14.17 -14.18 -22.96
CA LEU A 224 12.94 -13.39 -22.82
C LEU A 224 11.76 -14.24 -22.32
N ASP A 225 11.72 -15.53 -22.67
CA ASP A 225 10.67 -16.43 -22.18
C ASP A 225 10.85 -16.74 -20.69
N THR A 226 12.09 -16.88 -20.20
CA THR A 226 12.38 -17.00 -18.77
C THR A 226 11.88 -15.76 -18.03
N ILE A 227 12.22 -14.56 -18.51
CA ILE A 227 11.77 -13.31 -17.88
C ILE A 227 10.24 -13.17 -17.93
N ARG A 228 9.60 -13.53 -19.06
CA ARG A 228 8.13 -13.54 -19.17
C ARG A 228 7.51 -14.46 -18.14
N SER A 229 8.03 -15.68 -17.97
CA SER A 229 7.49 -16.63 -16.98
C SER A 229 7.61 -16.11 -15.55
N ILE A 230 8.67 -15.36 -15.23
CA ILE A 230 8.84 -14.73 -13.91
C ILE A 230 7.83 -13.60 -13.73
N GLN A 231 7.63 -12.77 -14.75
CA GLN A 231 6.67 -11.65 -14.70
C GLN A 231 5.22 -12.13 -14.60
N THR A 232 4.89 -13.29 -15.16
CA THR A 232 3.55 -13.89 -15.11
C THR A 232 3.40 -14.96 -14.04
N ASP A 233 4.35 -15.10 -13.11
CA ASP A 233 4.28 -16.07 -12.02
C ASP A 233 3.13 -15.70 -11.06
N VAL A 234 2.32 -16.70 -10.70
CA VAL A 234 1.13 -16.54 -9.85
C VAL A 234 1.28 -17.26 -8.50
N GLN A 235 2.49 -17.64 -8.12
CA GLN A 235 2.74 -18.39 -6.90
C GLN A 235 2.80 -17.44 -5.68
N SER A 236 1.88 -17.58 -4.74
CA SER A 236 1.87 -16.78 -3.50
C SER A 236 2.66 -17.46 -2.38
N LEU A 237 3.88 -16.97 -2.10
CA LEU A 237 4.66 -17.44 -0.96
C LEU A 237 4.02 -17.06 0.38
N SER A 238 3.39 -15.89 0.48
CA SER A 238 2.67 -15.46 1.69
C SER A 238 1.48 -16.37 2.00
N ALA A 239 0.69 -16.76 0.99
CA ALA A 239 -0.40 -17.72 1.17
C ALA A 239 0.11 -19.09 1.62
N LYS A 240 1.20 -19.57 0.99
CA LYS A 240 1.85 -20.83 1.37
C LYS A 240 2.35 -20.84 2.82
N ARG A 241 2.86 -19.70 3.32
CA ARG A 241 3.31 -19.55 4.72
C ARG A 241 2.16 -19.47 5.71
N LEU A 242 1.03 -18.86 5.32
CA LEU A 242 -0.15 -18.75 6.16
C LEU A 242 -0.92 -20.08 6.26
N LEU A 243 -1.01 -20.82 5.15
CA LEU A 243 -1.87 -22.00 5.03
C LEU A 243 -1.73 -23.02 6.19
N PRO A 244 -0.52 -23.38 6.68
CA PRO A 244 -0.40 -24.29 7.82
C PRO A 244 -1.14 -23.82 9.08
N HIS A 245 -1.24 -22.51 9.32
CA HIS A 245 -1.94 -21.94 10.46
C HIS A 245 -3.47 -21.95 10.28
N LEU A 246 -3.95 -21.94 9.04
CA LEU A 246 -5.38 -22.09 8.75
C LEU A 246 -5.81 -23.56 8.87
N LEU A 247 -4.94 -24.48 8.46
CA LEU A 247 -5.19 -25.92 8.48
C LEU A 247 -5.09 -26.54 9.89
N THR A 248 -4.75 -25.78 10.93
CA THR A 248 -4.92 -26.23 12.33
C THR A 248 -6.37 -26.14 12.80
N LEU A 249 -7.27 -25.58 11.99
CA LEU A 249 -8.69 -25.52 12.32
C LEU A 249 -9.29 -26.92 12.42
N GLU A 250 -9.92 -27.22 13.56
CA GLU A 250 -10.80 -28.38 13.68
C GLU A 250 -12.18 -28.03 13.08
N PRO A 251 -12.62 -28.72 12.01
CA PRO A 251 -13.86 -28.39 11.32
C PRO A 251 -15.08 -28.72 12.19
N ALA A 252 -16.01 -27.77 12.29
CA ALA A 252 -17.26 -27.94 13.05
C ALA A 252 -18.31 -28.79 12.31
N ASN A 253 -18.20 -28.92 10.99
CA ASN A 253 -19.14 -29.65 10.15
C ASN A 253 -18.45 -30.23 8.89
N ASP A 254 -19.18 -31.03 8.11
CA ASP A 254 -18.62 -31.68 6.92
C ASP A 254 -18.29 -30.72 5.77
N GLU A 255 -18.92 -29.55 5.72
CA GLU A 255 -18.65 -28.53 4.71
C GLU A 255 -17.29 -27.87 4.95
N GLN A 256 -17.03 -27.44 6.18
CA GLN A 256 -15.71 -26.96 6.60
C GLN A 256 -14.64 -28.03 6.40
N ARG A 257 -14.94 -29.30 6.72
CA ARG A 257 -14.00 -30.43 6.48
C ARG A 257 -13.61 -30.53 5.00
N ARG A 258 -14.58 -30.47 4.08
CA ARG A 258 -14.30 -30.49 2.62
C ARG A 258 -13.51 -29.28 2.18
N ALA A 259 -13.85 -28.09 2.68
CA ALA A 259 -13.14 -26.86 2.38
C ALA A 259 -11.66 -26.91 2.79
N LEU A 260 -11.38 -27.44 3.99
CA LEU A 260 -10.00 -27.65 4.46
C LEU A 260 -9.26 -28.71 3.63
N GLU A 261 -9.92 -29.81 3.26
CA GLU A 261 -9.32 -30.82 2.37
C GLU A 261 -9.06 -30.26 0.96
N LEU A 262 -9.89 -29.35 0.45
CA LEU A 262 -9.65 -28.66 -0.82
C LEU A 262 -8.36 -27.83 -0.78
N LEU A 263 -8.11 -27.14 0.35
CA LEU A 263 -6.90 -26.32 0.56
C LEU A 263 -5.66 -27.16 0.91
N LYS A 264 -5.83 -28.40 1.35
CA LYS A 264 -4.74 -29.27 1.77
C LYS A 264 -3.80 -29.57 0.60
N GLY A 265 -2.51 -29.31 0.81
CA GLY A 265 -1.49 -29.50 -0.23
C GLY A 265 -1.54 -28.45 -1.35
N TRP A 266 -2.41 -27.42 -1.25
CA TRP A 266 -2.35 -26.29 -2.16
C TRP A 266 -0.98 -25.62 -2.07
N SER A 267 -0.31 -25.46 -3.21
CA SER A 267 1.02 -24.89 -3.26
C SER A 267 1.03 -23.38 -2.98
N GLY A 268 -0.11 -22.70 -3.02
CA GLY A 268 -0.25 -21.24 -3.09
C GLY A 268 -0.40 -20.71 -4.52
N ASP A 269 -0.67 -21.59 -5.50
CA ASP A 269 -0.91 -21.23 -6.90
C ASP A 269 -2.20 -20.40 -7.05
N MET A 270 -2.06 -19.15 -7.49
CA MET A 270 -3.17 -18.21 -7.74
C MET A 270 -3.62 -18.23 -9.21
N GLY A 271 -3.47 -19.37 -9.90
CA GLY A 271 -3.91 -19.54 -11.28
C GLY A 271 -5.43 -19.35 -11.43
N VAL A 272 -5.87 -18.88 -12.60
CA VAL A 272 -7.28 -18.56 -12.88
C VAL A 272 -8.23 -19.74 -12.70
N SER A 273 -7.76 -20.97 -12.86
CA SER A 273 -8.54 -22.19 -12.68
C SER A 273 -8.53 -22.73 -11.25
N SER A 274 -7.82 -22.09 -10.30
CA SER A 274 -7.65 -22.60 -8.95
C SER A 274 -8.89 -22.36 -8.09
N ALA A 275 -9.55 -23.44 -7.69
CA ALA A 275 -10.62 -23.42 -6.69
C ALA A 275 -10.07 -23.05 -5.30
N GLN A 276 -8.87 -23.53 -4.99
CA GLN A 276 -8.17 -23.24 -3.73
C GLN A 276 -7.85 -21.75 -3.58
N ALA A 277 -7.35 -21.10 -4.63
CA ALA A 277 -7.09 -19.67 -4.62
C ALA A 277 -8.38 -18.87 -4.41
N ALA A 278 -9.48 -19.29 -5.04
CA ALA A 278 -10.78 -18.64 -4.85
C ALA A 278 -11.26 -18.73 -3.39
N LEU A 279 -11.28 -19.95 -2.83
CA LEU A 279 -11.68 -20.18 -1.44
C LEU A 279 -10.75 -19.44 -0.47
N PHE A 280 -9.43 -19.53 -0.65
CA PHE A 280 -8.44 -18.88 0.20
C PHE A 280 -8.63 -17.37 0.24
N ASN A 281 -8.79 -16.71 -0.91
CA ASN A 281 -8.92 -15.25 -0.95
C ASN A 281 -10.25 -14.76 -0.36
N VAL A 282 -11.36 -15.48 -0.58
CA VAL A 282 -12.64 -15.13 0.05
C VAL A 282 -12.59 -15.38 1.56
N TRP A 283 -11.99 -16.49 2.00
CA TRP A 283 -11.80 -16.76 3.42
C TRP A 283 -10.92 -15.71 4.09
N MET A 284 -9.83 -15.29 3.45
CA MET A 284 -8.95 -14.22 3.93
C MET A 284 -9.70 -12.91 4.17
N GLN A 285 -10.64 -12.52 3.32
CA GLN A 285 -11.43 -11.30 3.50
C GLN A 285 -12.28 -11.37 4.77
N HIS A 286 -13.03 -12.47 4.96
CA HIS A 286 -13.86 -12.68 6.14
C HIS A 286 -13.02 -12.84 7.41
N LEU A 287 -11.93 -13.61 7.34
CA LEU A 287 -11.05 -13.83 8.49
C LEU A 287 -10.38 -12.54 8.95
N SER A 288 -9.90 -11.71 8.02
CA SER A 288 -9.29 -10.42 8.38
C SER A 288 -10.31 -9.48 9.02
N GLU A 289 -11.54 -9.46 8.52
CA GLU A 289 -12.62 -8.69 9.14
C GLU A 289 -12.90 -9.18 10.58
N GLN A 290 -13.03 -10.50 10.80
CA GLN A 290 -13.24 -11.06 12.14
C GLN A 290 -12.08 -10.79 13.10
N LEU A 291 -10.83 -10.89 12.64
CA LEU A 291 -9.64 -10.69 13.47
C LEU A 291 -9.47 -9.25 13.93
N PHE A 292 -9.76 -8.28 13.05
CA PHE A 292 -9.41 -6.89 13.31
C PHE A 292 -10.60 -6.04 13.78
N SER A 293 -11.85 -6.44 13.47
CA SER A 293 -13.01 -5.61 13.79
C SER A 293 -13.21 -5.42 15.29
N ALA A 294 -13.10 -6.48 16.08
CA ALA A 294 -13.34 -6.43 17.52
C ALA A 294 -12.36 -5.47 18.22
N SER A 295 -11.07 -5.52 17.86
CA SER A 295 -10.05 -4.72 18.53
C SER A 295 -9.99 -3.27 18.05
N LEU A 296 -10.53 -2.95 16.87
CA LEU A 296 -10.30 -1.64 16.20
C LEU A 296 -11.58 -0.85 15.88
N SER A 297 -12.77 -1.41 16.10
CA SER A 297 -14.03 -0.74 15.70
C SER A 297 -14.77 -0.06 16.86
N ASP A 298 -14.41 -0.31 18.11
CA ASP A 298 -15.18 0.13 19.29
C ASP A 298 -15.34 1.65 19.39
N ASP A 299 -14.34 2.43 18.96
CA ASP A 299 -14.37 3.89 18.99
C ASP A 299 -15.05 4.54 17.77
N TRP A 300 -15.47 3.74 16.78
CA TRP A 300 -15.91 4.22 15.47
C TRP A 300 -17.40 3.97 15.26
N THR A 301 -18.22 5.00 15.50
CA THR A 301 -19.69 4.85 15.44
C THR A 301 -20.32 5.28 14.11
N ARG A 302 -19.59 6.01 13.25
CA ARG A 302 -20.14 6.50 11.96
C ARG A 302 -19.99 5.45 10.86
N ARG A 303 -21.07 5.24 10.09
CA ARG A 303 -21.13 4.25 8.99
C ARG A 303 -20.00 4.39 7.98
N GLU A 304 -19.62 5.61 7.60
CA GLU A 304 -18.53 5.85 6.64
C GLU A 304 -17.18 5.38 7.17
N GLN A 305 -16.93 5.60 8.46
CA GLN A 305 -15.72 5.17 9.14
C GLN A 305 -15.67 3.65 9.26
N LEU A 306 -16.79 3.01 9.63
CA LEU A 306 -16.90 1.56 9.66
C LEU A 306 -16.70 0.93 8.28
N ASN A 307 -17.22 1.53 7.22
CA ASN A 307 -16.99 1.07 5.84
C ASN A 307 -15.52 1.23 5.43
N PHE A 308 -14.85 2.31 5.85
CA PHE A 308 -13.42 2.49 5.64
C PHE A 308 -12.61 1.41 6.36
N LEU A 309 -12.87 1.19 7.66
CA LEU A 309 -12.22 0.16 8.45
C LEU A 309 -12.40 -1.23 7.86
N ARG A 310 -13.63 -1.59 7.48
CA ARG A 310 -13.90 -2.89 6.83
C ARG A 310 -13.05 -3.09 5.58
N ARG A 311 -12.96 -2.08 4.70
CA ARG A 311 -12.11 -2.16 3.50
C ARG A 311 -10.63 -2.31 3.86
N THR A 312 -10.17 -1.62 4.90
CA THR A 312 -8.80 -1.72 5.40
C THR A 312 -8.51 -3.13 5.93
N PHE A 313 -9.42 -3.71 6.71
CA PHE A 313 -9.27 -5.08 7.23
C PHE A 313 -9.29 -6.11 6.10
N GLN A 314 -10.23 -6.00 5.17
CA GLN A 314 -10.31 -6.90 4.01
C GLN A 314 -9.08 -6.79 3.07
N ALA A 315 -8.32 -5.69 3.15
CA ALA A 315 -7.07 -5.50 2.43
C ALA A 315 -5.83 -6.02 3.18
N ALA A 316 -5.99 -6.60 4.38
CA ALA A 316 -4.88 -7.18 5.12
C ALA A 316 -4.20 -8.29 4.32
N SER A 317 -2.88 -8.24 4.26
CA SER A 317 -2.08 -9.25 3.57
C SER A 317 -2.08 -10.59 4.32
N PRO A 318 -1.83 -11.72 3.64
CA PRO A 318 -1.66 -13.01 4.31
C PRO A 318 -0.58 -13.01 5.40
N ASP A 319 0.48 -12.21 5.24
CA ASP A 319 1.52 -12.09 6.26
C ASP A 319 1.03 -11.34 7.51
N GLN A 320 0.20 -10.30 7.36
CA GLN A 320 -0.41 -9.60 8.50
C GLN A 320 -1.39 -10.51 9.25
N VAL A 321 -2.22 -11.26 8.53
CA VAL A 321 -3.12 -12.25 9.15
C VAL A 321 -2.32 -13.33 9.87
N ARG A 322 -1.25 -13.84 9.26
CA ARG A 322 -0.36 -14.82 9.91
C ARG A 322 0.23 -14.26 11.20
N MET A 323 0.70 -13.01 11.19
CA MET A 323 1.23 -12.34 12.38
C MET A 323 0.17 -12.22 13.49
N ALA A 324 -1.08 -11.89 13.15
CA ALA A 324 -2.19 -11.84 14.11
C ALA A 324 -2.51 -13.22 14.70
N LEU A 325 -2.54 -14.28 13.88
CA LEU A 325 -2.86 -15.65 14.32
C LEU A 325 -1.80 -16.26 15.25
N VAL A 326 -0.52 -15.88 15.10
CA VAL A 326 0.59 -16.41 15.92
C VAL A 326 0.96 -15.51 17.09
N ASP A 327 0.24 -14.41 17.28
CA ASP A 327 0.46 -13.51 18.40
C ASP A 327 0.15 -14.21 19.72
N THR A 328 1.19 -14.44 20.53
CA THR A 328 1.08 -15.14 21.81
C THR A 328 0.29 -14.37 22.87
N THR A 329 0.05 -13.07 22.66
CA THR A 329 -0.81 -12.30 23.57
C THR A 329 -2.28 -12.65 23.40
N GLY A 330 -2.66 -13.18 22.23
CA GLY A 330 -4.05 -13.46 21.85
C GLY A 330 -4.89 -12.21 21.59
N ALA A 331 -4.29 -11.02 21.51
CA ALA A 331 -5.00 -9.73 21.43
C ALA A 331 -5.94 -9.62 20.22
N TRP A 332 -5.65 -10.34 19.14
CA TRP A 332 -6.47 -10.39 17.92
C TRP A 332 -7.44 -11.56 17.88
N CYS A 333 -7.24 -12.57 18.72
CA CYS A 333 -8.12 -13.74 18.79
C CYS A 333 -9.22 -13.57 19.85
N ASP A 334 -9.02 -12.68 20.81
CA ASP A 334 -9.99 -12.40 21.86
C ASP A 334 -11.08 -11.44 21.36
N SER A 335 -12.23 -12.01 20.99
CA SER A 335 -13.42 -11.25 20.60
C SER A 335 -14.08 -10.51 21.77
N ARG A 336 -13.67 -10.76 23.03
CA ARG A 336 -14.15 -10.09 24.26
C ARG A 336 -13.03 -9.98 25.30
N PRO A 337 -12.09 -9.02 25.14
CA PRO A 337 -10.89 -8.89 25.99
C PRO A 337 -11.15 -8.87 27.50
N ASN A 338 -12.36 -8.48 27.91
CA ASN A 338 -12.76 -8.29 29.30
C ASN A 338 -13.56 -9.47 29.91
N GLU A 339 -13.86 -10.53 29.14
CA GLU A 339 -14.70 -11.64 29.61
C GLU A 339 -13.94 -12.98 29.77
N GLY A 340 -12.61 -12.99 29.60
CA GLY A 340 -11.80 -14.20 29.81
C GLY A 340 -12.08 -15.32 28.81
N GLY A 341 -12.42 -14.95 27.57
CA GLY A 341 -12.76 -15.88 26.49
C GLY A 341 -11.59 -16.75 26.02
N ASP A 342 -11.91 -17.71 25.15
CA ASP A 342 -10.91 -18.54 24.48
C ASP A 342 -9.95 -17.63 23.69
N ARG A 343 -8.66 -17.64 24.09
CA ARG A 343 -7.59 -16.90 23.38
C ARG A 343 -7.16 -17.60 22.10
N SER A 344 -7.74 -18.76 21.77
CA SER A 344 -7.54 -19.41 20.48
C SER A 344 -8.31 -18.68 19.39
N CYS A 345 -7.69 -18.52 18.23
CA CYS A 345 -8.37 -18.00 17.03
C CYS A 345 -9.34 -19.03 16.40
N GLY A 346 -9.55 -20.21 17.01
CA GLY A 346 -10.31 -21.32 16.43
C GLY A 346 -11.75 -20.94 16.10
N HIS A 347 -12.44 -20.24 17.01
CA HIS A 347 -13.81 -19.77 16.77
C HIS A 347 -13.88 -18.79 15.58
N LEU A 348 -12.94 -17.83 15.50
CA LEU A 348 -12.89 -16.85 14.40
C LEU A 348 -12.62 -17.54 13.06
N LEU A 349 -11.75 -18.56 13.05
CA LEU A 349 -11.48 -19.39 11.87
C LEU A 349 -12.74 -20.14 11.41
N GLN A 350 -13.52 -20.73 12.32
CA GLN A 350 -14.77 -21.42 11.98
C GLN A 350 -15.81 -20.46 11.40
N VAL A 351 -16.09 -19.35 12.10
CA VAL A 351 -17.10 -18.38 11.68
C VAL A 351 -16.76 -17.75 10.34
N SER A 352 -15.49 -17.34 10.14
CA SER A 352 -15.05 -16.76 8.88
C SER A 352 -15.06 -17.77 7.73
N LEU A 353 -14.80 -19.05 7.98
CA LEU A 353 -14.89 -20.10 6.96
C LEU A 353 -16.34 -20.33 6.53
N ASP A 354 -17.30 -20.36 7.47
CA ASP A 354 -18.72 -20.46 7.15
C ASP A 354 -19.21 -19.26 6.32
N GLN A 355 -18.79 -18.04 6.67
CA GLN A 355 -19.10 -16.83 5.90
C GLN A 355 -18.52 -16.90 4.49
N ALA A 356 -17.28 -17.36 4.36
CA ALA A 356 -16.63 -17.53 3.07
C ALA A 356 -17.36 -18.56 2.21
N LEU A 357 -17.72 -19.72 2.76
CA LEU A 357 -18.44 -20.77 2.04
C LEU A 357 -19.83 -20.30 1.57
N ALA A 358 -20.56 -19.59 2.44
CA ALA A 358 -21.84 -18.99 2.07
C ALA A 358 -21.71 -17.99 0.89
N GLU A 359 -20.64 -17.18 0.89
CA GLU A 359 -20.35 -16.26 -0.21
C GLU A 359 -19.94 -17.01 -1.50
N MET A 360 -19.07 -18.01 -1.38
CA MET A 360 -18.63 -18.85 -2.50
C MET A 360 -19.83 -19.54 -3.16
N HIS A 361 -20.76 -20.08 -2.36
CA HIS A 361 -22.01 -20.66 -2.84
C HIS A 361 -22.88 -19.67 -3.60
N LYS A 362 -23.00 -18.44 -3.10
CA LYS A 362 -23.76 -17.38 -3.78
C LYS A 362 -23.13 -16.96 -5.10
N ARG A 363 -21.79 -16.88 -5.17
CA ARG A 363 -21.07 -16.39 -6.35
C ARG A 363 -20.83 -17.47 -7.41
N MET A 364 -20.55 -18.71 -7.00
CA MET A 364 -20.06 -19.78 -7.89
C MET A 364 -20.83 -21.10 -7.76
N GLY A 365 -21.89 -21.14 -6.94
CA GLY A 365 -22.71 -22.33 -6.71
C GLY A 365 -22.10 -23.34 -5.73
N THR A 366 -22.83 -24.40 -5.43
CA THR A 366 -22.48 -25.40 -4.39
C THR A 366 -21.53 -26.51 -4.84
N ASN A 367 -21.15 -26.53 -6.12
CA ASN A 367 -20.19 -27.51 -6.63
C ASN A 367 -18.78 -26.93 -6.56
N GLU A 368 -18.06 -27.25 -5.47
CA GLU A 368 -16.69 -26.80 -5.18
C GLU A 368 -15.71 -27.08 -6.35
N ALA A 369 -15.89 -28.18 -7.08
CA ALA A 369 -15.04 -28.54 -8.22
C ALA A 369 -15.19 -27.61 -9.44
N LYS A 370 -16.22 -26.75 -9.46
CA LYS A 370 -16.42 -25.74 -10.51
C LYS A 370 -15.88 -24.37 -10.13
N TRP A 371 -15.49 -24.16 -8.88
CA TRP A 371 -14.97 -22.86 -8.45
C TRP A 371 -13.67 -22.53 -9.17
N ARG A 372 -13.53 -21.28 -9.58
CA ARG A 372 -12.35 -20.78 -10.28
C ARG A 372 -12.04 -19.38 -9.82
N TRP A 373 -10.78 -19.13 -9.48
CA TRP A 373 -10.34 -17.80 -9.07
C TRP A 373 -10.61 -16.74 -10.13
N GLY A 374 -10.38 -17.09 -11.40
CA GLY A 374 -10.65 -16.22 -12.54
C GLY A 374 -12.13 -15.89 -12.74
N ASP A 375 -13.07 -16.56 -12.07
CA ASP A 375 -14.49 -16.19 -12.16
C ASP A 375 -14.84 -15.02 -11.20
N ILE A 376 -14.03 -14.79 -10.17
CA ILE A 376 -14.24 -13.72 -9.17
C ILE A 376 -13.13 -12.67 -9.12
N HIS A 377 -12.00 -12.91 -9.77
CA HIS A 377 -10.85 -12.01 -9.82
C HIS A 377 -10.62 -11.50 -11.24
N HIS A 378 -11.21 -10.34 -11.52
CA HIS A 378 -11.12 -9.67 -12.83
C HIS A 378 -10.51 -8.28 -12.66
N THR A 379 -9.79 -7.83 -13.68
CA THR A 379 -9.36 -6.42 -13.77
C THR A 379 -10.31 -5.69 -14.70
N LEU A 380 -10.99 -4.66 -14.21
CA LEU A 380 -11.80 -3.79 -15.06
C LEU A 380 -10.95 -2.61 -15.53
N TYR A 381 -10.70 -2.54 -16.83
CA TYR A 381 -10.09 -1.37 -17.46
C TYR A 381 -11.22 -0.43 -17.91
N ALA A 382 -11.66 0.41 -16.98
CA ALA A 382 -12.61 1.47 -17.27
C ALA A 382 -11.97 2.55 -18.15
N HIS A 383 -12.71 3.03 -19.14
CA HIS A 383 -12.31 4.16 -19.95
C HIS A 383 -12.81 5.44 -19.30
N GLU A 384 -11.89 6.33 -18.91
CA GLU A 384 -12.24 7.67 -18.48
C GLU A 384 -12.27 8.61 -19.69
N PRO A 385 -13.42 9.25 -20.04
CA PRO A 385 -14.64 9.43 -19.25
C PRO A 385 -15.83 8.51 -19.63
N PHE A 386 -15.74 7.70 -20.69
CA PHE A 386 -16.90 7.07 -21.33
C PHE A 386 -17.51 5.89 -20.57
N SER A 387 -16.78 5.22 -19.68
CA SER A 387 -17.34 4.16 -18.83
C SER A 387 -18.43 4.67 -17.87
N HIS A 388 -18.44 5.97 -17.56
CA HIS A 388 -19.47 6.59 -16.72
C HIS A 388 -20.71 7.05 -17.51
N VAL A 389 -20.71 6.90 -18.84
CA VAL A 389 -21.86 7.27 -19.69
C VAL A 389 -22.68 6.03 -19.98
N ASN A 390 -23.95 6.05 -19.56
CA ASN A 390 -24.89 4.95 -19.80
C ASN A 390 -24.94 4.58 -21.29
N GLY A 391 -24.73 3.29 -21.58
CA GLY A 391 -24.73 2.75 -22.94
C GLY A 391 -23.37 2.79 -23.65
N LEU A 392 -22.36 3.51 -23.12
CA LEU A 392 -21.00 3.50 -23.65
C LEU A 392 -20.05 2.56 -22.90
N SER A 393 -20.35 2.22 -21.64
CA SER A 393 -19.51 1.32 -20.85
C SER A 393 -19.20 0.00 -21.56
N SER A 394 -20.18 -0.67 -22.17
CA SER A 394 -19.98 -1.93 -22.90
C SER A 394 -19.11 -1.81 -24.15
N LEU A 395 -18.95 -0.61 -24.71
CA LEU A 395 -18.11 -0.36 -25.89
C LEU A 395 -16.67 -0.04 -25.50
N PHE A 396 -16.47 0.59 -24.33
CA PHE A 396 -15.18 1.15 -23.93
C PHE A 396 -14.50 0.42 -22.76
N GLU A 397 -15.25 -0.33 -21.94
CA GLU A 397 -14.67 -1.17 -20.89
C GLU A 397 -13.98 -2.39 -21.49
N ARG A 398 -12.83 -2.75 -20.92
CA ARG A 398 -12.17 -4.04 -21.17
C ARG A 398 -12.09 -4.81 -19.85
N ARG A 399 -12.33 -6.12 -19.92
CA ARG A 399 -12.22 -7.05 -18.78
C ARG A 399 -11.08 -8.03 -19.03
#